data_AF-A0A2E0BSB6-F1
#
_entry.id   AF-A0A2E0BSB6-F1
#
_cell.length_a   1.000
_cell.length_b   1.000
_cell.length_c   1.000
_cell.angle_alpha   90.00
_cell.angle_beta   90.00
_cell.angle_gamma   90.00
#
_symmetry.space_group_name_H-M   'P 1'
#
loop_
_entity.id
_entity.type
_entity.pdbx_description
1 polymer ?
#
loop_
_entity_poly.entity_id
_entity_poly.type
_entity_poly.pdbx_seq_one_letter_code
_entity_poly.pdbx_strand_id
1 'polypeptide(L)'
;MKDNKEYVITDTEEFASLMRSTAATSLAEQYLGRTKEYDDDDLNNFVTLNQIQTIIHEESLGQDEESQYIIDSDIFEHIFDQVRNMIYQSTMCQLAAKGYVECAWDDEKNKMVFWVDGKKDKNYNK
;
A
#
# COMPACT_ATOMS: atom_id res chain seq x y z
N MET A 1 30.34 -3.25 -4.23
CA MET A 1 29.08 -3.69 -4.84
C MET A 1 28.35 -4.46 -3.75
N LYS A 2 27.11 -4.09 -3.39
CA LYS A 2 26.28 -4.99 -2.59
C LYS A 2 26.00 -6.18 -3.50
N ASP A 3 26.30 -7.40 -3.05
CA ASP A 3 25.74 -8.59 -3.68
C ASP A 3 24.25 -8.56 -3.40
N ASN A 4 23.44 -8.06 -4.35
CA ASN A 4 22.00 -8.25 -4.26
C ASN A 4 21.73 -9.71 -4.60
N LYS A 5 21.47 -10.48 -3.55
CA LYS A 5 21.01 -11.86 -3.71
C LYS A 5 19.64 -11.82 -4.40
N GLU A 6 19.52 -12.59 -5.45
CA GLU A 6 18.27 -12.81 -6.15
C GLU A 6 17.47 -13.91 -5.45
N TYR A 7 16.16 -13.72 -5.41
CA TYR A 7 15.17 -14.62 -4.82
C TYR A 7 14.06 -14.85 -5.83
N VAL A 8 13.43 -16.02 -5.76
CA VAL A 8 12.31 -16.38 -6.64
C VAL A 8 11.04 -16.45 -5.82
N ILE A 9 9.97 -15.82 -6.31
CA ILE A 9 8.63 -15.89 -5.72
C ILE A 9 7.95 -17.18 -6.20
N THR A 10 7.98 -18.21 -5.38
CA THR A 10 7.42 -19.54 -5.71
C THR A 10 5.89 -19.59 -5.71
N ASP A 11 5.25 -18.72 -4.92
CA ASP A 11 3.80 -18.53 -4.90
C ASP A 11 3.48 -17.03 -4.94
N THR A 12 3.04 -16.56 -6.10
CA THR A 12 2.77 -15.12 -6.32
C THR A 12 1.50 -14.67 -5.60
N GLU A 13 0.52 -15.54 -5.40
CA GLU A 13 -0.73 -15.19 -4.72
C GLU A 13 -0.51 -15.07 -3.22
N GLU A 14 0.19 -16.04 -2.62
CA GLU A 14 0.57 -15.98 -1.21
C GLU A 14 1.47 -14.78 -0.92
N PHE A 15 2.47 -14.52 -1.78
CA PHE A 15 3.34 -13.36 -1.64
C PHE A 15 2.57 -12.04 -1.76
N ALA A 16 1.65 -11.92 -2.71
CA ALA A 16 0.80 -10.75 -2.86
C ALA A 16 -0.09 -10.53 -1.61
N SER A 17 -0.67 -11.61 -1.06
CA SER A 17 -1.47 -11.58 0.16
C SER A 17 -0.65 -11.15 1.38
N LEU A 18 0.58 -11.68 1.51
CA LEU A 18 1.52 -11.31 2.57
C LEU A 18 1.90 -9.83 2.49
N MET A 19 2.26 -9.34 1.30
CA MET A 19 2.59 -7.92 1.10
C MET A 19 1.44 -7.01 1.50
N ARG A 20 0.23 -7.35 1.05
CA ARG A 20 -0.98 -6.59 1.32
C ARG A 20 -1.32 -6.53 2.81
N SER A 21 -1.38 -7.68 3.47
CA SER A 21 -1.72 -7.79 4.89
C SER A 21 -0.68 -7.16 5.79
N THR A 22 0.61 -7.34 5.50
CA THR A 22 1.71 -6.74 6.26
C THR A 22 1.72 -5.22 6.09
N ALA A 23 1.50 -4.71 4.88
CA ALA A 23 1.41 -3.28 4.62
C ALA A 23 0.24 -2.64 5.40
N ALA A 24 -0.95 -3.24 5.36
CA ALA A 24 -2.11 -2.77 6.11
C ALA A 24 -1.88 -2.80 7.63
N THR A 25 -1.28 -3.88 8.12
CA THR A 25 -0.95 -4.04 9.54
C THR A 25 0.06 -2.97 9.98
N SER A 26 1.10 -2.71 9.19
CA SER A 26 2.10 -1.69 9.50
C SER A 26 1.50 -0.27 9.58
N LEU A 27 0.51 0.04 8.74
CA LEU A 27 -0.22 1.31 8.79
C LEU A 27 -1.08 1.40 10.05
N ALA A 28 -1.75 0.30 10.43
CA ALA A 28 -2.53 0.24 11.66
C ALA A 28 -1.65 0.48 12.89
N GLU A 29 -0.48 -0.16 12.95
CA GLU A 29 0.47 0.05 14.04
C GLU A 29 0.95 1.50 14.09
N GLN A 30 1.30 2.08 12.95
CA GLN A 30 1.79 3.45 12.87
C GLN A 30 0.74 4.48 13.28
N TYR A 31 -0.49 4.37 12.80
CA TYR A 31 -1.50 5.42 12.96
C TYR A 31 -2.51 5.15 14.08
N LEU A 32 -2.71 3.88 14.48
CA LEU A 32 -3.61 3.49 15.58
C LEU A 32 -2.87 3.06 16.85
N GLY A 33 -1.55 2.88 16.80
CA GLY A 33 -0.74 2.43 17.93
C GLY A 33 -1.01 0.98 18.34
N ARG A 34 -1.65 0.19 17.48
CA ARG A 34 -1.95 -1.22 17.71
C ARG A 34 -1.98 -1.99 16.39
N THR A 35 -1.57 -3.25 16.46
CA THR A 35 -1.75 -4.21 15.37
C THR A 35 -3.26 -4.41 15.14
N LYS A 36 -3.65 -4.42 13.87
CA LYS A 36 -4.99 -4.81 13.43
C LYS A 36 -4.84 -5.73 12.25
N GLU A 37 -5.41 -6.93 12.36
CA GLU A 37 -5.57 -7.83 11.24
C GLU A 37 -6.80 -7.42 10.43
N TYR A 38 -6.69 -7.60 9.11
CA TYR A 38 -7.74 -7.31 8.15
C TYR A 38 -8.01 -8.58 7.37
N ASP A 39 -9.28 -8.89 7.13
CA ASP A 39 -9.64 -9.95 6.19
C ASP A 39 -9.51 -9.46 4.74
N ASP A 40 -9.62 -10.40 3.79
CA ASP A 40 -9.45 -10.09 2.38
C ASP A 40 -10.55 -9.15 1.84
N ASP A 41 -11.77 -9.24 2.39
CA ASP A 41 -12.90 -8.39 1.97
C ASP A 41 -12.68 -6.93 2.41
N ASP A 42 -12.18 -6.72 3.63
CA ASP A 42 -11.72 -5.43 4.13
C ASP A 42 -10.64 -4.85 3.21
N LEU A 43 -9.62 -5.65 2.90
CA LEU A 43 -8.47 -5.22 2.11
C LEU A 43 -8.83 -4.92 0.64
N ASN A 44 -9.77 -5.67 0.06
CA ASN A 44 -10.25 -5.46 -1.31
C ASN A 44 -10.90 -4.09 -1.51
N ASN A 45 -11.40 -3.44 -0.45
CA ASN A 45 -11.90 -2.06 -0.53
C ASN A 45 -10.79 -1.03 -0.71
N PHE A 46 -9.53 -1.38 -0.40
CA PHE A 46 -8.38 -0.49 -0.50
C PHE A 46 -7.47 -0.85 -1.65
N VAL A 47 -7.10 -2.13 -1.77
CA VAL A 47 -6.27 -2.68 -2.83
C VAL A 47 -6.54 -4.18 -3.03
N THR A 48 -6.74 -4.58 -4.28
CA THR A 48 -7.02 -5.98 -4.65
C THR A 48 -5.75 -6.80 -4.79
N LEU A 49 -5.82 -8.12 -4.64
CA LEU A 49 -4.67 -9.02 -4.89
C LEU A 49 -4.12 -8.86 -6.30
N ASN A 50 -4.99 -8.74 -7.31
CA ASN A 50 -4.58 -8.57 -8.71
C ASN A 50 -3.75 -7.30 -8.93
N GLN A 51 -4.04 -6.21 -8.22
CA GLN A 51 -3.22 -5.00 -8.28
C GLN A 51 -1.82 -5.25 -7.72
N ILE A 52 -1.70 -6.01 -6.63
CA ILE A 52 -0.40 -6.36 -6.06
C ILE A 52 0.37 -7.30 -6.99
N GLN A 53 -0.30 -8.28 -7.60
CA GLN A 53 0.30 -9.15 -8.61
C GLN A 53 0.80 -8.36 -9.83
N THR A 54 0.09 -7.30 -10.22
CA THR A 54 0.52 -6.39 -11.29
C THR A 54 1.80 -5.65 -10.90
N ILE A 55 1.89 -5.13 -9.67
CA ILE A 55 3.12 -4.50 -9.16
C ILE A 55 4.28 -5.49 -9.15
N ILE A 56 4.06 -6.72 -8.67
CA ILE A 56 5.09 -7.76 -8.67
C ILE A 56 5.60 -8.01 -10.09
N HIS A 57 4.70 -8.11 -11.07
CA HIS A 57 5.06 -8.27 -12.47
C HIS A 57 5.90 -7.10 -12.99
N GLU A 58 5.46 -5.86 -12.74
CA GLU A 58 6.10 -4.63 -13.25
C GLU A 58 7.46 -4.35 -12.61
N GLU A 59 7.64 -4.69 -11.33
CA GLU A 59 8.86 -4.37 -10.56
C GLU A 59 9.89 -5.50 -10.52
N SER A 60 9.51 -6.73 -10.89
CA SER A 60 10.44 -7.88 -10.89
C SER A 60 11.63 -7.69 -11.84
N LEU A 61 12.75 -8.35 -11.54
CA LEU A 61 13.92 -8.40 -12.44
C LEU A 61 13.64 -9.18 -13.73
N GLY A 62 12.57 -9.97 -13.74
CA GLY A 62 12.17 -10.86 -14.80
C GLY A 62 11.54 -12.13 -14.24
N GLN A 63 11.51 -13.16 -15.06
CA GLN A 63 11.03 -14.48 -14.70
C GLN A 63 12.13 -15.52 -14.90
N ASP A 64 12.09 -16.58 -14.10
CA ASP A 64 12.94 -17.76 -14.27
C ASP A 64 12.42 -18.72 -15.35
N GLU A 65 13.06 -19.89 -15.48
CA GLU A 65 12.68 -20.92 -16.45
C GLU A 65 11.28 -21.52 -16.18
N GLU A 66 10.77 -21.41 -14.96
CA GLU A 66 9.45 -21.87 -14.54
C GLU A 66 8.38 -20.75 -14.60
N SER A 67 8.72 -19.58 -15.17
CA SER A 67 7.86 -18.38 -15.22
C SER A 67 7.55 -17.77 -13.84
N GLN A 68 8.39 -18.02 -12.84
CA GLN A 68 8.30 -17.43 -11.50
C GLN A 68 9.06 -16.11 -11.45
N TYR A 69 8.52 -15.11 -10.73
CA TYR A 69 9.13 -13.79 -10.67
C TYR A 69 10.39 -13.75 -9.81
N ILE A 70 11.42 -13.07 -10.31
CA ILE A 70 12.71 -12.89 -9.63
C ILE A 70 12.77 -11.49 -9.02
N ILE A 71 13.15 -11.41 -7.74
CA ILE A 71 13.30 -10.16 -7.00
C ILE A 71 14.60 -10.14 -6.20
N ASP A 72 15.05 -8.96 -5.79
CA ASP A 72 16.06 -8.79 -4.75
C ASP A 72 15.47 -8.04 -3.53
N SER A 73 16.32 -7.71 -2.55
CA SER A 73 15.87 -6.97 -1.37
C SER A 73 15.35 -5.56 -1.68
N ASP A 74 15.94 -4.90 -2.68
CA ASP A 74 15.56 -3.53 -3.02
C ASP A 74 14.19 -3.53 -3.71
N ILE A 75 13.92 -4.49 -4.59
CA ILE A 75 12.60 -4.70 -5.21
C ILE A 75 11.57 -5.13 -4.17
N PHE A 76 11.93 -6.01 -3.23
CA PHE A 76 11.03 -6.38 -2.13
C PHE A 76 10.57 -5.15 -1.34
N GLU A 77 11.52 -4.31 -0.90
CA GLU A 77 11.24 -3.08 -0.15
C GLU A 77 10.41 -2.11 -0.99
N HIS A 78 10.73 -1.99 -2.29
CA HIS A 78 10.02 -1.11 -3.19
C HIS A 78 8.55 -1.53 -3.39
N ILE A 79 8.30 -2.81 -3.65
CA ILE A 79 6.95 -3.37 -3.77
C ILE A 79 6.17 -3.10 -2.47
N PHE A 80 6.76 -3.40 -1.31
CA PHE A 80 6.13 -3.19 -0.02
C PHE A 80 5.72 -1.72 0.19
N ASP A 81 6.62 -0.78 -0.10
CA ASP A 81 6.35 0.65 0.02
C ASP A 81 5.26 1.12 -0.96
N GLN A 82 5.24 0.59 -2.19
CA GLN A 82 4.18 0.87 -3.15
C GLN A 82 2.81 0.38 -2.64
N VAL A 83 2.72 -0.87 -2.19
CA VAL A 83 1.49 -1.44 -1.62
C VAL A 83 0.99 -0.60 -0.45
N ARG A 84 1.90 -0.26 0.47
CA ARG A 84 1.59 0.56 1.65
C ARG A 84 1.08 1.95 1.26
N ASN A 85 1.69 2.58 0.27
CA ASN A 85 1.25 3.88 -0.24
C ASN A 85 -0.14 3.79 -0.91
N MET A 86 -0.42 2.73 -1.66
CA MET A 86 -1.76 2.52 -2.25
C MET A 86 -2.84 2.41 -1.18
N ILE A 87 -2.62 1.60 -0.14
CA ILE A 87 -3.58 1.43 0.97
C ILE A 87 -3.81 2.77 1.67
N TYR A 88 -2.74 3.51 1.96
CA TYR A 88 -2.84 4.84 2.58
C TYR A 88 -3.64 5.81 1.72
N GLN A 89 -3.30 5.95 0.44
CA GLN A 89 -3.99 6.88 -0.47
C GLN A 89 -5.45 6.49 -0.66
N SER A 90 -5.75 5.21 -0.84
CA SER A 90 -7.13 4.71 -0.95
C SER A 90 -7.95 5.03 0.29
N THR A 91 -7.38 4.80 1.48
CA THR A 91 -8.00 5.15 2.76
C THR A 91 -8.31 6.64 2.85
N MET A 92 -7.35 7.51 2.51
CA MET A 92 -7.52 8.95 2.56
C MET A 92 -8.56 9.46 1.54
N CYS A 93 -8.60 8.88 0.34
CA CYS A 93 -9.63 9.15 -0.66
C CYS A 93 -11.03 8.78 -0.16
N GLN A 94 -11.18 7.63 0.50
CA GLN A 94 -12.46 7.24 1.11
C GLN A 94 -12.90 8.21 2.22
N LEU A 95 -11.97 8.68 3.05
CA LEU A 95 -12.26 9.71 4.06
C LEU A 95 -12.66 11.04 3.43
N ALA A 96 -12.01 11.42 2.33
CA ALA A 96 -12.35 12.63 1.58
C ALA A 96 -13.74 12.54 0.94
N ALA A 97 -14.08 11.40 0.32
CA ALA A 97 -15.39 11.15 -0.26
C ALA A 97 -16.52 11.18 0.80
N LYS A 98 -16.22 10.77 2.04
CA LYS A 98 -17.13 10.89 3.19
C LYS A 98 -17.15 12.30 3.82
N GLY A 99 -16.34 13.23 3.32
CA GLY A 99 -16.25 14.60 3.80
C GLY A 99 -15.58 14.77 5.17
N TYR A 100 -14.79 13.79 5.61
CA TYR A 100 -14.01 13.87 6.85
C TYR A 100 -12.72 14.68 6.66
N VAL A 101 -12.12 14.61 5.47
CA VAL A 101 -10.93 15.39 5.09
C VAL A 101 -11.16 16.05 3.73
N GLU A 102 -10.42 17.10 3.44
CA GLU A 102 -10.32 17.68 2.10
C GLU A 102 -9.09 17.11 1.39
N CYS A 103 -9.11 17.15 0.06
CA CYS A 103 -7.98 16.73 -0.75
C CYS A 103 -7.80 17.60 -1.98
N ALA A 104 -6.57 17.70 -2.46
CA ALA A 104 -6.23 18.28 -3.75
C ALA A 104 -5.02 17.58 -4.36
N TRP A 105 -4.88 17.71 -5.67
CA TRP A 105 -3.69 17.30 -6.39
C TRP A 105 -2.59 18.37 -6.23
N ASP A 106 -1.39 17.96 -5.83
CA ASP A 106 -0.19 18.79 -5.75
C ASP A 106 0.73 18.46 -6.93
N ASP A 107 0.76 19.35 -7.93
CA ASP A 107 1.56 19.19 -9.15
C ASP A 107 3.07 19.17 -8.88
N GLU A 108 3.55 19.92 -7.89
CA GLU A 108 4.98 20.00 -7.57
C GLU A 108 5.48 18.69 -6.95
N LYS A 109 4.64 18.06 -6.13
CA LYS A 109 4.97 16.80 -5.46
C LYS A 109 4.45 15.56 -6.20
N ASN A 110 3.74 15.76 -7.32
CA ASN A 110 3.09 14.73 -8.13
C ASN A 110 2.28 13.74 -7.27
N LYS A 111 1.46 14.26 -6.35
CA LYS A 111 0.67 13.43 -5.42
C LYS A 111 -0.59 14.12 -4.91
N MET A 112 -1.55 13.32 -4.45
CA MET A 112 -2.68 13.83 -3.68
C MET A 112 -2.23 14.24 -2.27
N VAL A 113 -2.65 15.42 -1.84
CA VAL A 113 -2.45 15.96 -0.49
C VAL A 113 -3.80 16.07 0.23
N PHE A 114 -3.78 15.85 1.55
CA PHE A 114 -4.98 15.77 2.38
C PHE A 114 -4.83 16.66 3.62
N TRP A 115 -5.92 17.31 4.05
CA TRP A 115 -5.97 18.10 5.28
C TRP A 115 -7.37 18.10 5.90
N VAL A 116 -7.48 18.48 7.17
CA VAL A 116 -8.76 18.64 7.87
C VAL A 116 -9.32 20.05 7.59
N ASP A 117 -10.62 20.15 7.28
CA ASP A 117 -11.29 21.45 7.13
C ASP A 117 -11.39 22.15 8.50
N GLY A 118 -10.60 23.21 8.69
CA GLY A 118 -10.58 24.01 9.92
C GLY A 118 -11.91 24.71 10.25
N LYS A 119 -12.92 24.69 9.37
CA LYS A 119 -14.27 25.18 9.69
C LYS A 119 -15.11 24.18 10.49
N LYS A 120 -14.80 22.87 10.42
CA LYS A 120 -15.49 21.84 11.23
C LYS A 120 -14.94 21.71 12.66
N ASP A 121 -13.73 22.18 12.92
CA ASP A 121 -13.12 22.20 14.27
C ASP A 121 -13.88 23.09 15.28
N LYS A 122 -14.74 24.00 14.82
CA LYS A 122 -15.51 24.89 15.72
C LYS A 122 -16.75 24.23 16.34
N ASN A 123 -17.14 23.03 15.93
CA ASN A 123 -18.36 22.37 16.40
C ASN A 123 -18.13 21.13 17.28
N TYR A 124 -16.88 20.70 17.50
CA TYR A 124 -16.56 19.54 18.36
C TYR A 124 -16.26 19.90 19.83
N ASN A 125 -16.39 21.18 20.22
CA ASN A 125 -16.28 21.68 21.59
C ASN A 125 -17.60 22.32 22.07
N LYS A 126 -18.73 21.62 21.95
CA LYS A 126 -19.99 21.97 22.63
C LYS A 126 -20.66 20.76 23.23
#